data_AF-A0A535RJZ0-F1
#
_entry.id   AF-A0A535RJZ0-F1
#
_cell.length_a   1.000
_cell.length_b   1.000
_cell.length_c   1.000
_cell.angle_alpha   90.00
_cell.angle_beta   90.00
_cell.angle_gamma   90.00
#
_symmetry.space_group_name_H-M   'P 1'
#
loop_
_entity.id
_entity.type
_entity.pdbx_description
1 polymer ?
#
loop_
_entity_poly.entity_id
_entity_poly.type
_entity_poly.pdbx_seq_one_letter_code
_entity_poly.pdbx_strand_id
1 'polypeptide(L)'
;MNNRSWGRLIAVLFVLFLMAIAAPSPAGTAIAAGNAITTENQQPGSSGWQLGSLVANDASGQVKGYASATSVLPGESLTLYVTVNPAQTYSVDIYRIGWYGGLGGRL
;
A
#
# COMPACT_ATOMS: atom_id res chain seq x y z
N MET A 1 30.28 13.28 47.09
CA MET A 1 29.44 12.34 46.33
C MET A 1 29.03 13.02 45.03
N ASN A 2 29.40 12.45 43.87
CA ASN A 2 29.55 13.21 42.62
C ASN A 2 28.27 13.16 41.74
N ASN A 3 27.53 14.27 41.65
CA ASN A 3 26.28 14.43 40.87
C ASN A 3 26.43 14.19 39.35
N ARG A 4 27.65 14.02 38.83
CA ARG A 4 27.91 13.77 37.40
C ARG A 4 27.59 12.35 36.94
N SER A 5 27.52 11.35 37.84
CA SER A 5 27.20 9.96 37.45
C SER A 5 25.70 9.73 37.24
N TRP A 6 24.85 10.48 37.94
CA TRP A 6 23.39 10.32 37.87
C TRP A 6 22.81 10.84 36.55
N GLY A 7 23.33 11.95 36.02
CA GLY A 7 22.88 12.47 34.71
C GLY A 7 23.18 11.54 33.54
N ARG A 8 24.27 10.76 33.61
CA ARG A 8 24.62 9.76 32.59
C ARG A 8 23.72 8.53 32.66
N LEU A 9 23.32 8.11 33.86
CA LEU A 9 22.39 6.98 34.04
C LEU A 9 20.98 7.31 33.54
N ILE A 10 20.50 8.54 33.79
CA ILE A 10 19.20 9.01 33.30
C ILE A 10 19.19 9.12 31.77
N ALA A 11 20.25 9.63 31.15
CA ALA A 11 20.36 9.72 29.70
C ALA A 11 20.37 8.34 29.01
N VAL A 12 21.04 7.34 29.59
CA VAL A 12 21.06 5.96 29.07
C VAL A 12 19.68 5.30 29.16
N LEU A 13 18.96 5.50 30.26
CA LEU A 13 17.58 5.00 30.43
C LEU A 13 16.60 5.66 29.44
N PHE A 14 16.80 6.95 29.13
CA PHE A 14 15.94 7.67 28.18
C PHE A 14 16.16 7.21 26.72
N VAL A 15 17.40 6.91 26.33
CA VAL A 15 17.71 6.36 24.99
C VAL A 15 17.20 4.93 24.82
N LEU A 16 17.28 4.09 25.87
CA LEU A 16 16.69 2.75 25.86
C LEU A 16 15.15 2.79 25.78
N PHE A 17 14.52 3.78 26.40
CA PHE A 17 13.07 3.99 26.31
C PHE A 17 12.63 4.46 24.91
N LEU A 18 13.42 5.29 24.23
CA LEU A 18 13.17 5.75 22.86
C LEU A 18 13.34 4.64 21.79
N MET A 19 14.17 3.63 22.04
CA MET A 19 14.29 2.46 21.14
C MET A 19 13.14 1.45 21.27
N ALA A 20 12.38 1.46 22.37
CA ALA A 20 11.30 0.49 22.59
C ALA A 20 10.01 0.79 21.79
N ILE A 21 9.87 2.00 21.24
CA ILE A 21 8.66 2.41 20.49
C ILE A 21 8.80 2.09 18.97
N ALA A 22 9.98 1.68 18.51
CA ALA A 22 10.26 1.34 17.12
C ALA A 22 10.27 -0.18 16.84
N ALA A 23 9.63 -0.98 17.69
CA ALA A 23 9.46 -2.40 17.38
C ALA A 23 8.49 -2.52 16.18
N PRO A 24 8.91 -3.15 15.06
CA PRO A 24 7.96 -3.47 13.99
C PRO A 24 6.84 -4.32 14.60
N SER A 25 5.58 -3.96 14.32
CA SER A 25 4.44 -4.77 14.72
C SER A 25 4.69 -6.22 14.27
N PRO A 26 4.54 -7.23 15.15
CA PRO A 26 4.70 -8.61 14.72
C PRO A 26 3.71 -8.84 13.58
N ALA A 27 4.25 -9.11 12.38
CA ALA A 27 3.47 -9.66 11.31
C ALA A 27 2.74 -10.89 11.90
N GLY A 28 1.41 -10.87 11.84
CA GLY A 28 0.59 -11.95 12.38
C GLY A 28 1.15 -13.30 11.93
N THR A 29 1.22 -14.24 12.85
CA THR A 29 1.64 -15.61 12.56
C THR A 29 0.91 -16.11 11.32
N ALA A 30 1.68 -16.39 10.26
CA ALA A 30 1.12 -16.97 9.04
C ALA A 30 0.54 -18.35 9.40
N ILE A 31 -0.77 -18.41 9.58
CA ILE A 31 -1.48 -19.68 9.72
C ILE A 31 -1.20 -20.48 8.45
N ALA A 32 -0.72 -21.72 8.62
CA ALA A 32 -0.44 -22.64 7.54
C ALA A 32 -1.61 -22.67 6.54
N ALA A 33 -1.27 -22.52 5.26
CA ALA A 33 -2.17 -22.21 4.15
C ALA A 33 -3.22 -23.30 3.87
N GLY A 34 -4.40 -23.19 4.48
CA GLY A 34 -5.59 -23.93 4.04
C GLY A 34 -6.35 -23.21 2.92
N ASN A 35 -6.21 -21.89 2.83
CA ASN A 35 -6.97 -21.05 1.91
C ASN A 35 -6.07 -20.00 1.25
N ALA A 36 -5.99 -20.02 -0.09
CA ALA A 36 -5.18 -19.09 -0.87
C ALA A 36 -5.54 -17.61 -0.59
N ILE A 37 -6.81 -17.31 -0.30
CA ILE A 37 -7.26 -15.97 0.10
C ILE A 37 -6.69 -15.57 1.46
N THR A 38 -6.62 -16.49 2.42
CA THR A 38 -6.03 -16.18 3.74
C THR A 38 -4.55 -15.87 3.63
N THR A 39 -3.81 -16.61 2.80
CA THR A 39 -2.39 -16.37 2.53
C THR A 39 -2.18 -15.06 1.79
N GLU A 40 -3.01 -14.78 0.78
CA GLU A 40 -2.98 -13.53 0.02
C GLU A 40 -3.27 -12.31 0.90
N ASN A 41 -4.27 -12.40 1.79
CA ASN A 41 -4.62 -11.29 2.67
C ASN A 41 -3.55 -10.98 3.75
N GLN A 42 -2.54 -11.85 3.94
CA GLN A 42 -1.38 -11.54 4.79
C GLN A 42 -0.34 -10.65 4.10
N GLN A 43 -0.45 -10.42 2.79
CA GLN A 43 0.47 -9.53 2.10
C GLN A 43 0.29 -8.08 2.57
N PRO A 44 1.36 -7.25 2.56
CA PRO A 44 1.24 -5.84 2.86
C PRO A 44 0.23 -5.14 1.95
N GLY A 45 -0.62 -4.31 2.55
CA GLY A 45 -1.61 -3.51 1.82
C GLY A 45 -1.07 -2.16 1.36
N SER A 46 -1.87 -1.47 0.55
CA SER A 46 -1.67 -0.10 0.09
C SER A 46 -3.02 0.60 -0.06
N SER A 47 -3.10 1.86 0.37
CA SER A 47 -4.24 2.74 0.11
C SER A 47 -4.12 3.50 -1.23
N GLY A 48 -3.05 3.26 -2.02
CA GLY A 48 -2.77 4.01 -3.25
C GLY A 48 -3.81 3.86 -4.37
N TRP A 49 -4.67 2.84 -4.30
CA TRP A 49 -5.80 2.68 -5.23
C TRP A 49 -6.87 3.78 -5.04
N GLN A 50 -6.91 4.42 -3.87
CA GLN A 50 -7.85 5.49 -3.57
C GLN A 50 -7.37 6.77 -4.25
N LEU A 51 -8.25 7.35 -5.06
CA LEU A 51 -8.03 8.69 -5.59
C LEU A 51 -8.08 9.67 -4.41
N GLY A 52 -6.99 10.40 -4.19
CA GLY A 52 -6.92 11.46 -3.19
C GLY A 52 -7.70 12.70 -3.64
N SER A 53 -7.02 13.85 -3.73
CA SER A 53 -7.64 15.03 -4.35
C SER A 53 -7.91 14.76 -5.83
N LEU A 54 -9.14 15.02 -6.29
CA LEU A 54 -9.49 14.94 -7.71
C LEU A 54 -8.77 16.07 -8.46
N VAL A 55 -7.67 15.71 -9.13
CA VAL A 55 -6.89 16.63 -9.99
C VAL A 55 -7.38 16.67 -11.44
N ALA A 56 -8.40 15.87 -11.76
CA ALA A 56 -9.00 15.77 -13.08
C ALA A 56 -10.53 15.68 -12.97
N ASN A 57 -11.23 16.16 -14.00
CA ASN A 57 -12.67 15.95 -14.17
C ASN A 57 -12.95 15.39 -15.57
N ASP A 58 -14.10 14.72 -15.71
CA ASP A 58 -14.47 14.04 -16.96
C ASP A 58 -15.14 14.97 -17.99
N ALA A 59 -15.34 16.25 -17.66
CA ALA A 59 -16.10 17.18 -18.50
C ALA A 59 -15.42 17.45 -19.85
N SER A 60 -14.09 17.50 -19.88
CA SER A 60 -13.28 17.64 -21.09
C SER A 60 -12.70 16.31 -21.61
N GLY A 61 -12.99 15.20 -20.92
CA GLY A 61 -12.38 13.89 -21.21
C GLY A 61 -10.87 13.88 -20.97
N GLN A 62 -10.42 14.47 -19.86
CA GLN A 62 -8.99 14.59 -19.54
C GLN A 62 -8.27 13.24 -19.57
N VAL A 63 -8.89 12.20 -19.02
CA VAL A 63 -8.48 10.80 -19.13
C VAL A 63 -9.72 9.91 -19.15
N LYS A 64 -9.89 9.07 -20.17
CA LYS A 64 -10.91 8.02 -20.23
C LYS A 64 -10.28 6.71 -20.68
N GLY A 65 -10.82 5.59 -20.23
CA GLY A 65 -10.39 4.30 -20.74
C GLY A 65 -11.34 3.16 -20.41
N TYR A 66 -11.15 2.05 -21.11
CA TYR A 66 -11.86 0.79 -20.90
C TYR A 66 -10.96 -0.39 -21.30
N ALA A 67 -11.31 -1.59 -20.83
CA ALA A 67 -10.59 -2.82 -21.15
C ALA A 67 -11.27 -3.59 -22.29
N SER A 68 -10.50 -4.40 -23.02
CA SER A 68 -11.01 -5.23 -24.13
C SER A 68 -11.97 -6.33 -23.69
N ALA A 69 -11.94 -6.73 -22.42
CA ALA A 69 -12.79 -7.76 -21.83
C ALA A 69 -13.00 -7.48 -20.34
N THR A 70 -14.02 -8.10 -19.76
CA THR A 70 -14.30 -8.04 -18.32
C THR A 70 -13.48 -9.04 -17.52
N SER A 71 -13.00 -10.11 -18.15
CA SER A 71 -12.19 -11.15 -17.53
C SER A 71 -11.29 -11.83 -18.56
N VAL A 72 -10.13 -12.30 -18.12
CA VAL A 72 -9.17 -13.09 -18.90
C VAL A 72 -8.62 -14.23 -18.04
N LEU A 73 -8.21 -15.34 -18.67
CA LEU A 73 -7.52 -16.42 -17.98
C LEU A 73 -6.03 -16.09 -17.78
N PRO A 74 -5.35 -16.75 -16.82
CA PRO A 74 -3.91 -16.63 -16.69
C PRO A 74 -3.19 -16.99 -18.01
N GLY A 75 -2.31 -16.09 -18.46
CA GLY A 75 -1.58 -16.23 -19.72
C GLY A 75 -2.26 -15.59 -20.93
N GLU A 76 -3.52 -15.15 -20.82
CA GLU A 76 -4.19 -14.38 -21.85
C GLU A 76 -3.87 -12.88 -21.76
N SER A 77 -4.15 -12.14 -22.84
CA SER A 77 -3.91 -10.71 -22.93
C SER A 77 -5.18 -9.89 -22.67
N LEU A 78 -5.05 -8.81 -21.89
CA LEU A 78 -6.07 -7.79 -21.71
C LEU A 78 -5.55 -6.46 -22.27
N THR A 79 -6.24 -5.90 -23.27
CA THR A 79 -5.87 -4.61 -23.87
C THR A 79 -6.60 -3.48 -23.14
N LEU A 80 -5.86 -2.42 -22.80
CA LEU A 80 -6.43 -1.18 -22.25
C LEU A 80 -6.48 -0.11 -23.35
N TYR A 81 -7.69 0.38 -23.64
CA TYR A 81 -7.91 1.51 -24.53
C TYR A 81 -7.97 2.78 -23.70
N VAL A 82 -7.07 3.73 -23.94
CA VAL A 82 -6.97 4.98 -23.18
C VAL A 82 -6.98 6.17 -24.13
N THR A 83 -7.72 7.21 -23.77
CA THR A 83 -7.71 8.51 -24.44
C THR A 83 -7.40 9.59 -23.42
N VAL A 84 -6.54 10.53 -23.79
CA VAL A 84 -6.19 11.70 -22.99
C VAL A 84 -6.35 12.97 -23.81
N ASN A 85 -6.93 14.00 -23.20
CA ASN A 85 -7.17 15.29 -23.87
C ASN A 85 -6.95 16.47 -22.89
N PRO A 86 -5.92 17.32 -23.09
CA PRO A 86 -4.96 17.32 -24.19
C PRO A 86 -4.00 16.11 -24.16
N ALA A 87 -3.30 15.89 -25.27
CA ALA A 87 -2.31 14.83 -25.39
C ALA A 87 -1.21 15.00 -24.32
N GLN A 88 -1.03 13.98 -23.49
CA GLN A 88 -0.09 13.99 -22.37
C GLN A 88 0.37 12.57 -22.04
N THR A 89 1.47 12.45 -21.29
CA THR A 89 1.91 11.16 -20.75
C THR A 89 0.97 10.70 -19.64
N TYR A 90 0.80 9.39 -19.51
CA TYR A 90 0.04 8.76 -18.43
C TYR A 90 0.78 7.52 -17.93
N SER A 91 0.51 7.14 -16.69
CA SER A 91 0.92 5.88 -16.09
C SER A 91 -0.29 4.98 -15.84
N VAL A 92 -0.04 3.68 -15.70
CA VAL A 92 -1.05 2.70 -15.30
C VAL A 92 -0.47 1.88 -14.17
N ASP A 93 -1.12 1.94 -13.02
CA ASP A 93 -0.85 1.10 -11.87
C ASP A 93 -2.00 0.10 -11.72
N ILE A 94 -1.68 -1.19 -11.55
CA ILE A 94 -2.67 -2.26 -11.42
C ILE A 94 -2.71 -2.69 -9.96
N TYR A 95 -3.81 -2.40 -9.29
CA TYR A 95 -4.02 -2.82 -7.91
C TYR A 95 -4.90 -4.06 -7.83
N ARG A 96 -4.55 -4.99 -6.94
CA ARG A 96 -5.49 -6.03 -6.49
C ARG A 96 -6.32 -5.49 -5.33
N ILE A 97 -7.63 -5.50 -5.48
CA ILE A 97 -8.58 -5.10 -4.42
C ILE A 97 -8.73 -6.24 -3.40
N GLY A 98 -8.78 -5.91 -2.11
CA GLY A 98 -8.93 -6.91 -1.06
C GLY A 98 -8.76 -6.39 0.36
N TRP A 99 -8.90 -7.29 1.34
CA TRP A 99 -8.66 -6.98 2.74
C TRP A 99 -7.19 -7.22 3.07
N TYR A 100 -6.39 -6.16 2.96
CA TYR A 100 -4.96 -6.16 3.31
C TYR A 100 -4.73 -5.28 4.53
N GLY A 101 -4.96 -5.83 5.72
CA GLY A 101 -4.84 -5.07 6.98
C GLY A 101 -5.73 -3.81 7.04
N GLY A 102 -6.84 -3.80 6.30
CA GLY A 102 -7.77 -2.67 6.22
C GLY A 102 -7.45 -1.60 5.16
N LEU A 103 -6.37 -1.74 4.38
CA LEU A 103 -5.97 -0.74 3.37
C LEU A 103 -6.72 -0.84 2.03
N GLY A 104 -7.50 -1.90 1.82
CA GLY A 104 -8.43 -2.04 0.69
C GLY A 104 -7.81 -2.52 -0.63
N GLY A 105 -6.48 -2.56 -0.75
CA GLY A 105 -5.80 -3.11 -1.92
C GLY A 105 -4.31 -3.33 -1.71
N ARG A 106 -3.62 -3.83 -2.73
CA ARG A 106 -2.16 -3.80 -2.86
C ARG A 106 -1.76 -3.60 -4.32
N LEU A 107 -0.60 -3.00 -4.54
CA LEU A 107 0.02 -2.86 -5.87
C LEU A 107 0.69 -4.18 -6.28
#